data_AF-A0A7J8FVD7-F1
#
_entry.id   AF-A0A7J8FVD7-F1
#
_cell.length_a   1.000
_cell.length_b   1.000
_cell.length_c   1.000
_cell.angle_alpha   90.00
_cell.angle_beta   90.00
_cell.angle_gamma   90.00
#
_symmetry.space_group_name_H-M   'P 1'
#
loop_
_entity.id
_entity.type
_entity.pdbx_description
1 polymer ?
#
loop_
_entity_poly.entity_id
_entity_poly.type
_entity_poly.pdbx_seq_one_letter_code
_entity_poly.pdbx_strand_id
1 'polypeptide(L)'
;MERELKKDKALMNSFQDGLSYSVFKTITDQFLRGVDTRGESEVNARGFKAALAIDVTAKLTAIDNHPMNKVLGFGAKYLRENFSPWIQQHGGWEKVLGIAHEEVD
;
A
#
# COMPACT_ATOMS: atom_id res chain seq x y z
N MET A 1 11.59 -8.28 -0.73
CA MET A 1 11.05 -6.97 -1.16
C MET A 1 12.03 -5.84 -0.92
N GLU A 2 12.35 -5.45 0.31
CA GLU A 2 13.35 -4.38 0.56
C GLU A 2 14.70 -4.68 -0.12
N ARG A 3 15.17 -5.93 0.01
CA ARG A 3 16.37 -6.42 -0.68
C ARG A 3 16.25 -6.44 -2.21
N GLU A 4 15.04 -6.58 -2.76
CA GLU A 4 14.82 -6.62 -4.21
C GLU A 4 14.71 -5.20 -4.77
N LEU A 5 14.03 -4.30 -4.06
CA LEU A 5 13.98 -2.86 -4.35
C LEU A 5 15.38 -2.22 -4.30
N LYS A 6 16.21 -2.61 -3.33
CA LYS A 6 17.60 -2.13 -3.21
C LYS A 6 18.55 -2.70 -4.26
N LYS A 7 18.25 -3.86 -4.85
CA LYS A 7 19.07 -4.49 -5.92
C LYS A 7 18.82 -3.84 -7.28
N ASP A 8 17.61 -3.33 -7.51
CA ASP A 8 17.29 -2.68 -8.76
C ASP A 8 17.83 -1.24 -8.76
N LYS A 9 19.03 -1.12 -9.33
CA LYS A 9 19.79 0.14 -9.42
C LYS A 9 19.06 1.19 -10.27
N ALA A 10 18.21 0.79 -11.22
CA ALA A 10 17.42 1.71 -12.04
C ALA A 10 16.24 2.29 -11.24
N LEU A 11 15.57 1.44 -10.45
CA LEU A 11 14.57 1.87 -9.47
C LEU A 11 15.20 2.82 -8.43
N MET A 12 16.34 2.46 -7.85
CA MET A 12 17.04 3.31 -6.88
C MET A 12 17.48 4.65 -7.49
N ASN A 13 17.93 4.66 -8.74
CA ASN A 13 18.27 5.91 -9.45
C ASN A 13 17.03 6.77 -9.75
N SER A 14 15.86 6.18 -9.97
CA SER A 14 14.60 6.92 -10.16
C SER A 14 14.14 7.68 -8.91
N PHE A 15 14.69 7.35 -7.74
CA PHE A 15 14.45 8.08 -6.49
C PHE A 15 15.45 9.21 -6.21
N GLN A 16 16.45 9.45 -7.07
CA GLN A 16 17.45 10.51 -6.85
C GLN A 16 16.86 11.93 -6.84
N ASP A 17 15.84 12.20 -7.66
CA ASP A 17 15.04 13.44 -7.62
C ASP A 17 13.88 13.38 -6.60
N GLY A 18 13.78 12.25 -5.92
CA GLY A 18 12.83 11.93 -4.88
C GLY A 18 11.56 11.23 -5.33
N LEU A 19 10.97 10.48 -4.39
CA LEU A 19 9.75 9.73 -4.66
C LEU A 19 8.61 10.70 -4.99
N SER A 20 8.04 10.56 -6.19
CA SER A 20 6.82 11.25 -6.62
C SER A 20 5.59 10.36 -6.42
N TYR A 21 4.39 10.94 -6.42
CA TYR A 21 3.16 10.15 -6.29
C TYR A 21 2.96 9.18 -7.46
N SER A 22 3.32 9.57 -8.69
CA SER A 22 3.18 8.69 -9.85
C SER A 22 4.07 7.46 -9.73
N VAL A 23 5.32 7.64 -9.30
CA VAL A 23 6.26 6.54 -9.05
C VAL A 23 5.76 5.64 -7.92
N PHE A 24 5.33 6.23 -6.79
CA PHE A 24 4.70 5.50 -5.68
C PHE A 24 3.52 4.64 -6.18
N LYS A 25 2.63 5.24 -6.98
CA LYS A 25 1.47 4.57 -7.55
C LYS A 25 1.87 3.41 -8.45
N THR A 26 2.85 3.60 -9.33
CA THR A 26 3.35 2.55 -10.24
C THR A 26 3.92 1.36 -9.47
N ILE A 27 4.76 1.62 -8.45
CA ILE A 27 5.33 0.56 -7.60
C ILE A 27 4.22 -0.22 -6.90
N THR A 28 3.26 0.50 -6.31
CA THR A 28 2.16 -0.13 -5.56
C THR A 28 1.25 -0.94 -6.50
N ASP A 29 0.88 -0.39 -7.66
CA ASP A 29 0.06 -1.09 -8.66
C ASP A 29 0.75 -2.37 -9.16
N GLN A 30 2.05 -2.31 -9.45
CA GLN A 30 2.83 -3.46 -9.89
C GLN A 30 2.86 -4.54 -8.81
N PHE A 31 3.07 -4.14 -7.55
CA PHE A 31 3.08 -5.09 -6.45
C PHE A 31 1.73 -5.78 -6.27
N LEU A 32 0.63 -5.03 -6.27
CA LEU A 32 -0.72 -5.58 -6.10
C LEU A 32 -1.18 -6.45 -7.27
N ARG A 33 -0.69 -6.19 -8.48
CA ARG A 33 -0.95 -7.04 -9.67
C ARG A 33 -0.26 -8.40 -9.57
N GLY A 34 0.88 -8.48 -8.89
CA GLY A 34 1.61 -9.74 -8.68
C GLY A 34 0.98 -10.67 -7.64
N VAL A 35 -0.07 -10.22 -6.95
CA VAL A 35 -0.76 -11.00 -5.92
C VAL A 35 -1.80 -11.90 -6.58
N ASP A 36 -1.60 -13.21 -6.51
CA ASP A 36 -2.62 -14.17 -6.88
C ASP A 36 -3.71 -14.21 -5.80
N THR A 37 -4.93 -13.85 -6.20
CA THR A 37 -6.13 -13.89 -5.34
C THR A 37 -7.16 -14.87 -5.87
N ARG A 38 -6.76 -15.82 -6.72
CA ARG A 38 -7.67 -16.82 -7.28
C ARG A 38 -8.18 -17.74 -6.18
N GLY A 39 -9.50 -17.88 -6.10
CA GLY A 39 -10.17 -18.72 -5.09
C GLY A 39 -10.56 -17.98 -3.81
N GLU A 40 -10.13 -16.73 -3.64
CA GLU A 40 -10.56 -15.87 -2.54
C GLU A 40 -11.90 -15.19 -2.83
N SER A 41 -12.65 -14.88 -1.76
CA SER A 41 -13.81 -14.00 -1.87
C SER A 41 -13.38 -12.60 -2.30
N GLU A 42 -14.26 -11.82 -2.94
CA GLU A 42 -13.93 -10.45 -3.34
C GLU A 42 -13.52 -9.60 -2.12
N VAL A 43 -14.17 -9.82 -0.98
CA VAL A 43 -13.87 -9.10 0.26
C VAL A 43 -12.46 -9.43 0.77
N ASN A 44 -12.11 -10.71 0.82
CA ASN A 44 -10.76 -11.14 1.23
C ASN A 44 -9.69 -10.63 0.25
N ALA A 45 -9.93 -10.78 -1.06
CA ALA A 45 -8.98 -10.38 -2.08
C ALA A 45 -8.71 -8.86 -2.05
N ARG A 46 -9.75 -8.04 -1.93
CA ARG A 46 -9.61 -6.58 -1.87
C ARG A 46 -9.08 -6.10 -0.52
N GLY A 47 -9.54 -6.68 0.59
CA GLY A 47 -9.01 -6.39 1.93
C GLY A 47 -7.52 -6.69 2.02
N PHE A 48 -7.10 -7.84 1.51
CA PHE A 48 -5.69 -8.22 1.44
C PHE A 48 -4.86 -7.25 0.58
N LYS A 49 -5.37 -6.86 -0.60
CA LYS A 49 -4.70 -5.84 -1.44
C LYS A 49 -4.60 -4.48 -0.75
N ALA A 50 -5.60 -4.08 0.02
CA ALA A 50 -5.56 -2.84 0.79
C ALA A 50 -4.50 -2.91 1.90
N ALA A 51 -4.43 -4.04 2.64
CA ALA A 51 -3.40 -4.28 3.64
C ALA A 51 -1.99 -4.29 3.03
N LEU A 52 -1.82 -4.88 1.85
CA LEU A 52 -0.55 -4.86 1.12
C LEU A 52 -0.17 -3.45 0.65
N ALA A 53 -1.11 -2.60 0.27
CA ALA A 53 -0.83 -1.20 -0.06
C ALA A 53 -0.35 -0.42 1.19
N ILE A 54 -0.91 -0.72 2.37
CA ILE A 54 -0.43 -0.18 3.66
C ILE A 54 1.00 -0.65 3.93
N ASP A 55 1.28 -1.94 3.75
CA ASP A 55 2.61 -2.53 3.93
C ASP A 55 3.66 -1.95 2.94
N VAL A 56 3.30 -1.75 1.67
CA VAL A 56 4.16 -1.06 0.68
C VAL A 56 4.46 0.36 1.14
N THR A 57 3.45 1.09 1.64
CA THR A 57 3.64 2.44 2.17
C THR A 57 4.65 2.42 3.33
N ALA A 58 4.48 1.52 4.30
CA ALA A 58 5.39 1.39 5.44
C ALA A 58 6.82 1.03 4.99
N LYS A 59 6.97 0.08 4.06
CA LYS A 59 8.29 -0.28 3.52
C LYS A 59 8.94 0.88 2.76
N LEU A 60 8.18 1.64 1.98
CA LEU A 60 8.72 2.82 1.28
C LEU A 60 9.10 3.94 2.25
N THR A 61 8.41 4.09 3.39
CA THR A 61 8.86 5.01 4.45
C THR A 61 10.19 4.58 5.08
N ALA A 62 10.48 3.28 5.09
CA ALA A 62 11.72 2.73 5.64
C ALA A 62 12.88 2.70 4.63
N ILE A 63 12.60 2.81 3.33
CA ILE A 63 13.59 2.60 2.27
C ILE A 63 14.35 3.87 1.86
N ASP A 64 13.87 5.10 2.07
CA ASP A 64 14.61 6.24 1.50
C ASP A 64 14.42 7.66 2.09
N ASN A 65 15.44 8.48 1.76
CA ASN A 65 15.86 9.86 2.05
C ASN A 65 14.81 11.00 1.99
N HIS A 66 13.51 10.73 2.11
CA HIS A 66 12.47 11.76 2.06
C HIS A 66 11.75 11.91 3.41
N PRO A 67 11.17 13.09 3.69
CA PRO A 67 10.33 13.27 4.86
C PRO A 67 9.20 12.22 4.90
N MET A 68 9.11 11.45 5.98
CA MET A 68 8.15 10.34 6.17
C MET A 68 6.70 10.75 5.88
N ASN A 69 6.32 11.96 6.28
CA ASN A 69 5.02 12.58 6.03
C ASN A 69 4.65 12.64 4.53
N LYS A 70 5.62 12.78 3.62
CA LYS A 70 5.38 12.76 2.17
C LYS A 70 4.91 11.39 1.71
N VAL A 71 5.60 10.34 2.14
CA VAL A 71 5.29 8.95 1.75
C VAL A 71 3.98 8.48 2.38
N LEU A 72 3.74 8.82 3.65
CA LEU A 72 2.44 8.59 4.30
C LEU A 72 1.29 9.32 3.57
N GLY A 73 1.53 10.55 3.12
CA GLY A 73 0.57 11.30 2.30
C GLY A 73 0.25 10.61 0.96
N PHE A 74 1.24 9.98 0.32
CA PHE A 74 1.02 9.17 -0.88
C PHE A 74 0.21 7.91 -0.58
N GLY A 75 0.52 7.19 0.50
CA GLY A 75 -0.25 6.03 0.93
C GLY A 75 -1.72 6.38 1.20
N ALA A 76 -1.96 7.44 1.97
CA ALA A 76 -3.32 7.91 2.25
C ALA A 76 -4.08 8.31 0.97
N LYS A 77 -3.42 9.01 0.04
CA LYS A 77 -4.01 9.37 -1.25
C LYS A 77 -4.35 8.13 -2.09
N TYR A 78 -3.43 7.16 -2.16
CA TYR A 78 -3.62 5.93 -2.93
C TYR A 78 -4.77 5.09 -2.38
N LEU A 79 -4.85 4.91 -1.06
CA LEU A 79 -5.94 4.17 -0.41
C LEU A 79 -7.30 4.85 -0.68
N ARG A 80 -7.34 6.18 -0.61
CA ARG A 80 -8.56 6.96 -0.91
C ARG A 80 -9.03 6.79 -2.35
N GLU A 81 -8.11 6.83 -3.30
CA GLU A 81 -8.45 6.75 -4.74
C GLU A 81 -8.85 5.33 -5.17
N ASN A 82 -8.23 4.29 -4.60
CA ASN A 82 -8.35 2.93 -5.12
C ASN A 82 -9.22 2.00 -4.25
N PHE A 83 -9.39 2.31 -2.96
CA PHE A 83 -10.06 1.40 -2.02
C PHE A 83 -11.22 2.04 -1.27
N SER A 84 -11.12 3.30 -0.85
CA SER A 84 -12.15 3.92 0.01
C SER A 84 -13.58 3.82 -0.53
N PRO A 85 -13.90 4.07 -1.82
CA PRO A 85 -15.27 3.94 -2.29
C PRO A 85 -15.86 2.54 -2.09
N TRP A 86 -15.06 1.51 -2.38
CA TRP A 86 -15.48 0.12 -2.22
C TRP A 86 -15.53 -0.28 -0.74
N ILE A 87 -14.53 0.11 0.06
CA ILE A 87 -14.46 -0.22 1.49
C ILE A 87 -15.65 0.37 2.25
N GLN A 88 -16.04 1.60 1.95
CA GLN A 88 -17.20 2.22 2.59
C GLN A 88 -18.50 1.47 2.28
N GLN A 89 -18.66 0.95 1.06
CA GLN A 89 -19.81 0.12 0.69
C GLN A 89 -19.81 -1.25 1.41
N HIS A 90 -18.67 -1.68 1.94
CA HIS A 90 -18.48 -2.99 2.57
C HIS A 90 -18.33 -2.91 4.10
N GLY A 91 -18.83 -1.81 4.69
CA GLY A 91 -18.88 -1.63 6.15
C GLY A 91 -17.60 -1.06 6.76
N GLY A 92 -16.78 -0.39 5.96
CA GLY A 92 -15.64 0.37 6.45
C GLY A 92 -14.37 -0.46 6.64
N TRP A 93 -13.29 0.24 7.02
CA TRP A 93 -11.96 -0.33 7.14
C TRP A 93 -11.88 -1.43 8.20
N GLU A 94 -12.55 -1.26 9.34
CA GLU A 94 -12.57 -2.22 10.44
C GLU A 94 -13.10 -3.58 9.99
N LYS A 95 -14.25 -3.57 9.29
CA LYS A 95 -14.88 -4.79 8.80
C LYS A 95 -14.08 -5.47 7.69
N VAL A 96 -13.54 -4.69 6.76
CA VAL A 96 -12.77 -5.22 5.62
C VAL A 96 -11.41 -5.77 6.05
N LEU A 97 -10.75 -5.14 7.02
CA LEU A 97 -9.45 -5.58 7.52
C LEU A 97 -9.57 -6.56 8.70
N GLY A 98 -10.78 -6.83 9.20
CA GLY A 98 -10.99 -7.72 10.34
C GLY A 98 -10.36 -7.19 11.63
N ILE A 99 -10.28 -5.86 11.78
CA ILE A 99 -9.76 -5.23 13.01
C ILE A 99 -10.84 -5.39 14.07
N ALA A 100 -10.68 -6.39 14.94
CA ALA A 100 -11.50 -6.52 16.13
C ALA A 100 -11.16 -5.38 17.09
N HIS A 101 -12.18 -4.72 17.64
CA HIS A 101 -11.98 -3.78 18.73
C HIS A 101 -11.68 -4.60 19.98
N GLU A 102 -10.41 -4.81 20.30
CA GLU A 102 -10.05 -5.14 21.69
C GLU A 102 -10.30 -3.86 22.49
N GLU A 103 -11.40 -3.84 23.25
CA GLU A 103 -11.58 -2.87 24.31
C GLU A 103 -10.47 -3.12 25.33
N VAL A 104 -9.55 -2.16 25.45
CA VAL A 104 -8.55 -2.15 26.53
C VAL A 104 -9.26 -1.67 27.78
N ASP A 105 -9.73 -2.61 28.60
CA ASP A 105 -10.17 -2.39 29.99
C ASP A 105 -8.96 -2.15 30.91
#